data_AF-E3CC00-F1
#
_entry.id   AF-E3CC00-F1
#
_cell.length_a   1.000
_cell.length_b   1.000
_cell.length_c   1.000
_cell.angle_alpha   90.00
_cell.angle_beta   90.00
_cell.angle_gamma   90.00
#
_symmetry.space_group_name_H-M   'P 1'
#
loop_
_entity.id
_entity.type
_entity.pdbx_description
1 polymer ?
#
loop_
_entity_poly.entity_id
_entity_poly.type
_entity_poly.pdbx_seq_one_letter_code
_entity_poly.pdbx_strand_id
1 'polypeptide(L)'
;MSRIGNKVIVLPAGVEITNNDNVVTVKGPKGELTRTFSKDIEIRVEGTEVTLHRPNDSKEMKTIHGTTRALLNNMVTGVSEGFKKELEMRGVGYRAQLQGSKLVLAVGKSHPDEVEAPEGITFELPNPTTIVVSGISKEVVGQTAAYVRSLRSPEPYKGKGIRYVGEYVRRKEGKTGK
;
A
#
# COMPACT_ATOMS: atom_id res chain seq x y z
N MET A 1 9.67 -2.62 -26.35
CA MET A 1 10.75 -2.52 -25.35
C MET A 1 10.11 -2.26 -23.98
N SER A 2 10.40 -3.06 -22.95
CA SER A 2 9.82 -2.83 -21.60
C SER A 2 10.56 -1.69 -20.90
N ARG A 3 9.91 -0.53 -20.76
CA ARG A 3 10.50 0.69 -20.17
C ARG A 3 10.68 0.58 -18.64
N ILE A 4 9.95 -0.32 -17.98
CA ILE A 4 9.98 -0.51 -16.53
C ILE A 4 10.89 -1.67 -16.13
N GLY A 5 10.82 -2.80 -16.84
CA GLY A 5 11.62 -4.00 -16.48
C GLY A 5 13.13 -3.76 -16.63
N ASN A 6 13.55 -3.03 -17.67
CA ASN A 6 14.97 -2.76 -17.91
C ASN A 6 15.57 -1.68 -16.99
N LYS A 7 14.78 -1.06 -16.10
CA LYS A 7 15.30 -0.05 -15.16
C LYS A 7 15.96 -0.74 -13.98
N VAL A 8 17.23 -0.43 -13.79
CA VAL A 8 18.01 -0.81 -12.61
C VAL A 8 17.30 -0.36 -11.33
N ILE A 9 17.37 -1.19 -10.29
CA ILE A 9 16.92 -0.85 -8.94
C ILE A 9 18.18 -0.59 -8.12
N VAL A 10 18.33 0.65 -7.67
CA VAL A 10 19.45 1.06 -6.80
C VAL A 10 19.06 0.77 -5.35
N LEU A 11 19.94 0.09 -4.62
CA LEU A 11 19.75 -0.23 -3.21
C LEU A 11 20.21 0.94 -2.34
N PRO A 12 19.33 1.50 -1.49
CA PRO A 12 19.72 2.50 -0.52
C PRO A 12 20.60 1.88 0.57
N ALA A 13 21.40 2.71 1.25
CA ALA A 13 22.30 2.24 2.29
C ALA A 13 21.55 1.48 3.41
N GLY A 14 22.08 0.32 3.79
CA GLY A 14 21.51 -0.52 4.84
C GLY A 14 20.35 -1.42 4.38
N VAL A 15 20.11 -1.56 3.07
CA VAL A 15 19.19 -2.55 2.52
C VAL A 15 19.98 -3.69 1.88
N GLU A 16 19.71 -4.91 2.34
CA GLU A 16 20.32 -6.14 1.83
C GLU A 16 19.29 -6.98 1.09
N ILE A 17 19.71 -7.61 0.00
CA ILE A 17 18.88 -8.53 -0.78
C ILE A 17 19.58 -9.87 -0.87
N THR A 18 18.90 -10.91 -0.41
CA THR A 18 19.31 -12.30 -0.61
C THR A 18 18.36 -12.96 -1.59
N ASN A 19 18.90 -13.58 -2.63
CA ASN A 19 18.13 -14.36 -3.59
C ASN A 19 18.49 -15.85 -3.44
N ASN A 20 17.53 -16.65 -2.96
CA ASN A 20 17.65 -18.11 -2.84
C ASN A 20 16.61 -18.77 -3.75
N ASP A 21 17.02 -19.25 -4.93
CA ASP A 21 16.14 -19.94 -5.89
C ASP A 21 14.81 -19.19 -6.18
N ASN A 22 14.89 -17.88 -6.41
CA ASN A 22 13.78 -16.97 -6.67
C ASN A 22 12.85 -16.71 -5.48
N VAL A 23 13.24 -17.17 -4.28
CA VAL A 23 12.77 -16.62 -3.01
C VAL A 23 13.69 -15.47 -2.65
N VAL A 24 13.19 -14.25 -2.84
CA VAL A 24 13.92 -13.03 -2.55
C VAL A 24 13.52 -12.53 -1.17
N THR A 25 14.51 -12.32 -0.32
CA THR A 25 14.35 -11.66 0.97
C THR A 25 15.03 -10.31 0.91
N VAL A 26 14.30 -9.26 1.25
CA VAL A 26 14.79 -7.89 1.32
C VAL A 26 14.78 -7.47 2.77
N LYS A 27 15.95 -7.16 3.33
CA LYS A 27 16.12 -6.69 4.71
C LYS A 27 16.48 -5.22 4.70
N GLY A 28 15.92 -4.46 5.64
CA GLY A 28 16.23 -3.05 5.79
C GLY A 28 15.90 -2.54 7.20
N PRO A 29 16.03 -1.23 7.43
CA PRO A 29 15.86 -0.64 8.76
C PRO A 29 14.47 -0.83 9.36
N LYS A 30 13.43 -0.96 8.54
CA LYS A 30 12.04 -1.12 8.99
C LYS A 30 11.59 -2.58 9.17
N GLY A 31 12.43 -3.54 8.81
CA GLY A 31 12.12 -4.97 8.89
C GLY A 31 12.56 -5.75 7.66
N GLU A 32 11.96 -6.93 7.47
CA GLU A 32 12.24 -7.82 6.35
C GLU A 32 10.97 -8.18 5.58
N LEU A 33 11.11 -8.38 4.27
CA LEU A 33 10.05 -8.86 3.40
C LEU A 33 10.57 -10.04 2.58
N THR A 34 9.82 -11.13 2.58
CA THR A 34 10.12 -12.34 1.80
C THR A 34 9.07 -12.51 0.71
N ARG A 35 9.51 -12.87 -0.50
CA ARG A 35 8.59 -13.16 -1.60
C ARG A 35 9.20 -14.12 -2.61
N THR A 36 8.36 -15.03 -3.10
CA THR A 36 8.69 -15.92 -4.22
C THR A 36 8.32 -15.27 -5.54
N PHE A 37 9.26 -15.26 -6.49
CA PHE A 37 9.09 -14.77 -7.85
C PHE A 37 9.07 -15.91 -8.88
N SER A 38 8.65 -15.62 -10.11
CA SER A 38 8.66 -16.63 -11.18
C SER A 38 10.09 -17.11 -11.46
N LYS A 39 10.27 -18.43 -11.63
CA LYS A 39 11.54 -19.08 -11.96
C LYS A 39 12.11 -18.65 -13.31
N ASP A 40 11.25 -18.14 -14.19
CA ASP A 40 11.65 -17.77 -15.56
C ASP A 40 12.43 -16.46 -15.61
N ILE A 41 12.49 -15.67 -14.53
CA ILE A 41 13.21 -14.40 -14.49
C ILE A 41 14.47 -14.57 -13.67
N GLU A 42 15.59 -14.20 -14.26
CA GLU A 42 16.88 -14.17 -13.59
C GLU A 42 17.03 -12.83 -12.86
N ILE A 43 17.29 -12.89 -11.55
CA ILE A 43 17.48 -11.72 -10.70
C ILE A 43 18.97 -11.66 -10.34
N ARG A 44 19.68 -10.69 -10.91
CA ARG A 44 21.10 -10.47 -10.65
C ARG A 44 21.27 -9.32 -9.66
N VAL A 45 22.01 -9.58 -8.60
CA VAL A 45 22.35 -8.61 -7.56
C VAL A 45 23.83 -8.30 -7.70
N GLU A 46 24.16 -7.12 -8.23
CA GLU A 46 25.52 -6.64 -8.43
C GLU A 46 25.82 -5.53 -7.43
N GLY A 47 26.25 -5.93 -6.23
CA GLY A 47 26.57 -5.00 -5.14
C GLY A 47 25.38 -4.13 -4.74
N THR A 48 25.37 -2.87 -5.21
CA THR A 48 24.34 -1.86 -4.94
C THR A 48 23.24 -1.80 -5.99
N GLU A 49 23.37 -2.53 -7.10
CA GLU A 49 22.42 -2.50 -8.21
C GLU A 49 21.77 -3.87 -8.41
N VAL A 50 20.45 -3.88 -8.58
CA VAL A 50 19.71 -5.08 -8.97
C VAL A 50 19.20 -4.94 -10.39
N THR A 51 19.56 -5.91 -11.20
CA THR A 51 19.11 -6.04 -12.59
C THR A 51 18.29 -7.30 -12.77
N LEU A 52 17.30 -7.22 -13.65
CA LEU A 52 16.40 -8.32 -13.96
C LEU A 52 16.58 -8.68 -15.43
N HIS A 53 16.78 -9.96 -15.69
CA HIS A 53 16.94 -10.49 -17.04
C HIS A 53 15.80 -11.44 -17.38
N ARG A 54 15.32 -11.34 -18.62
CA ARG A 54 14.25 -12.18 -19.15
C ARG A 54 14.81 -13.10 -20.25
N PRO A 55 14.34 -14.35 -20.35
CA PRO A 55 14.87 -15.33 -21.30
C PRO A 55 14.42 -15.05 -22.73
N ASN A 56 13.23 -14.48 -22.91
CA ASN A 56 12.70 -14.16 -24.23
C ASN A 56 11.84 -12.90 -24.23
N ASP A 57 11.42 -12.51 -25.43
CA ASP A 57 10.71 -11.28 -25.70
C ASP A 57 9.19 -11.49 -25.93
N SER A 58 8.66 -12.62 -25.46
CA SER A 58 7.22 -12.89 -25.49
C SER A 58 6.44 -11.87 -24.66
N LYS A 59 5.15 -11.70 -24.96
CA LYS A 59 4.28 -10.75 -24.24
C LYS A 59 4.16 -11.13 -22.75
N GLU A 60 4.09 -12.42 -22.46
CA GLU A 60 4.01 -12.95 -21.10
C GLU A 60 5.28 -12.62 -20.33
N MET A 61 6.46 -12.96 -20.86
CA MET A 61 7.74 -12.71 -20.20
C MET A 61 8.01 -11.23 -20.01
N LYS A 62 7.64 -10.38 -20.98
CA LYS A 62 7.71 -8.92 -20.83
C LYS A 62 6.83 -8.40 -19.69
N THR A 63 5.65 -9.00 -19.49
CA THR A 63 4.70 -8.60 -18.44
C THR A 63 5.20 -9.04 -17.08
N ILE A 64 5.59 -10.30 -16.93
CA ILE A 64 6.12 -10.83 -15.66
C ILE A 64 7.39 -10.06 -15.29
N HIS A 65 8.28 -9.77 -16.24
CA HIS A 65 9.50 -9.00 -16.00
C HIS A 65 9.24 -7.61 -15.40
N GLY A 66 8.28 -6.86 -15.97
CA GLY A 66 7.88 -5.57 -15.44
C GLY A 66 7.27 -5.66 -14.04
N THR A 67 6.44 -6.66 -13.81
CA THR A 67 5.79 -6.91 -12.52
C THR A 67 6.80 -7.29 -11.45
N THR A 68 7.70 -8.24 -11.71
CA THR A 68 8.78 -8.64 -10.78
C THR A 68 9.64 -7.44 -10.40
N ARG A 69 10.03 -6.61 -11.38
CA ARG A 69 10.77 -5.37 -11.13
C ARG A 69 10.00 -4.43 -10.20
N ALA A 70 8.72 -4.19 -10.50
CA ALA A 70 7.90 -3.28 -9.71
C ALA A 70 7.73 -3.76 -8.26
N LEU A 71 7.52 -5.07 -8.07
CA LEU A 71 7.36 -5.69 -6.77
C LEU A 71 8.66 -5.63 -5.95
N LEU A 72 9.79 -6.01 -6.56
CA LEU A 72 11.10 -5.94 -5.88
C LEU A 72 11.47 -4.51 -5.50
N ASN A 73 11.23 -3.55 -6.39
CA ASN A 73 11.41 -2.13 -6.08
C ASN A 73 10.49 -1.68 -4.93
N ASN A 74 9.24 -2.13 -4.88
CA ASN A 74 8.34 -1.79 -3.77
C ASN A 74 8.85 -2.40 -2.45
N MET A 75 9.41 -3.62 -2.47
CA MET A 75 10.00 -4.22 -1.27
C MET A 75 11.18 -3.38 -0.75
N VAL A 76 12.09 -2.97 -1.64
CA VAL A 76 13.24 -2.10 -1.30
C VAL A 76 12.79 -0.77 -0.72
N THR A 77 11.87 -0.06 -1.40
CA THR A 77 11.32 1.20 -0.88
C THR A 77 10.55 1.00 0.42
N GLY A 78 9.86 -0.14 0.57
CA GLY A 78 9.08 -0.48 1.75
C GLY A 78 9.92 -0.69 3.02
N VAL A 79 11.04 -1.42 2.91
CA VAL A 79 11.93 -1.65 4.07
C VAL A 79 12.80 -0.44 4.43
N SER A 80 12.97 0.51 3.50
CA SER A 80 13.75 1.74 3.70
C SER A 80 12.86 2.89 4.16
N GLU A 81 11.99 3.39 3.29
CA GLU A 81 11.13 4.55 3.52
C GLU A 81 9.78 4.16 4.13
N GLY A 82 9.28 2.96 3.85
CA GLY A 82 7.92 2.54 4.22
C GLY A 82 6.84 3.21 3.36
N PHE A 83 5.62 2.68 3.45
CA PHE A 83 4.47 3.23 2.75
C PHE A 83 3.49 3.83 3.75
N LYS A 84 2.85 4.92 3.32
CA LYS A 84 1.72 5.52 4.02
C LYS A 84 0.54 5.77 3.08
N LYS A 85 -0.66 5.57 3.59
CA LYS A 85 -1.92 5.94 2.94
C LYS A 85 -2.73 6.78 3.90
N GLU A 86 -3.04 7.99 3.46
CA GLU A 86 -3.81 8.95 4.24
C GLU A 86 -5.29 8.90 3.81
N LEU A 87 -6.16 8.73 4.79
CA LEU A 87 -7.61 8.70 4.67
C LEU A 87 -8.20 9.89 5.43
N GLU A 88 -9.21 10.52 4.84
CA GLU A 88 -9.97 11.61 5.46
C GLU A 88 -11.41 11.13 5.71
N MET A 89 -11.89 11.36 6.93
CA MET A 89 -13.27 11.16 7.33
C MET A 89 -14.03 12.47 7.19
N ARG A 90 -15.08 12.46 6.37
CA ARG A 90 -16.00 13.60 6.24
C ARG A 90 -17.39 13.21 6.69
N GLY A 91 -17.91 13.92 7.68
CA GLY A 91 -19.26 13.71 8.18
C GLY A 91 -19.45 14.39 9.53
N VAL A 92 -20.70 14.74 9.82
CA VAL A 92 -21.05 15.31 11.13
C VAL A 92 -21.03 14.17 12.14
N GLY A 93 -20.24 14.31 13.20
CA GLY A 93 -20.08 13.29 14.25
C GLY A 93 -19.17 12.11 13.87
N TYR A 94 -18.52 12.16 12.70
CA TYR A 94 -17.60 11.11 12.27
C TYR A 94 -16.25 11.28 12.95
N ARG A 95 -15.78 10.26 13.65
CA ARG A 95 -14.49 10.28 14.33
C ARG A 95 -13.86 8.89 14.39
N ALA A 96 -12.54 8.86 14.32
CA ALA A 96 -11.70 7.71 14.61
C ALA A 96 -11.06 7.86 15.99
N GLN A 97 -10.86 6.73 16.66
CA GLN A 97 -10.14 6.63 17.92
C GLN A 97 -9.23 5.40 17.86
N LEU A 98 -8.06 5.49 18.51
CA LEU A 98 -7.12 4.40 18.59
C LEU A 98 -7.25 3.75 19.98
N GLN A 99 -7.56 2.48 20.04
CA GLN A 99 -7.62 1.68 21.27
C GLN A 99 -6.53 0.61 21.21
N GLY A 100 -5.34 0.94 21.74
CA GLY A 100 -4.16 0.08 21.58
C GLY A 100 -3.77 -0.04 20.12
N SER A 101 -3.84 -1.24 19.54
CA SER A 101 -3.61 -1.48 18.11
C SER A 101 -4.90 -1.46 17.27
N LYS A 102 -6.08 -1.33 17.89
CA LYS A 102 -7.36 -1.33 17.21
C LYS A 102 -7.79 0.07 16.83
N LEU A 103 -8.24 0.24 15.60
CA LEU A 103 -8.84 1.47 15.10
C LEU A 103 -10.37 1.38 15.27
N VAL A 104 -10.92 2.23 16.12
CA VAL A 104 -12.36 2.31 16.39
C VAL A 104 -12.95 3.49 15.63
N LEU A 105 -13.94 3.21 14.78
CA LEU A 105 -14.55 4.15 13.87
C LEU A 105 -16.00 4.41 14.25
N ALA A 106 -16.29 5.65 14.65
CA ALA A 106 -17.65 6.12 14.85
C ALA A 106 -18.12 6.81 13.57
N VAL A 107 -18.82 6.08 12.70
CA VAL A 107 -19.23 6.57 11.36
C VAL A 107 -20.75 6.70 11.20
N GLY A 108 -21.44 6.93 12.33
CA GLY A 108 -22.89 7.13 12.38
C GLY A 108 -23.73 5.85 12.22
N LYS A 109 -23.14 4.68 12.50
CA LYS A 109 -23.88 3.41 12.70
C LYS A 109 -24.30 3.28 14.17
N SER A 110 -25.19 2.33 14.46
CA SER A 110 -25.67 2.05 15.83
C SER A 110 -24.58 1.53 16.76
N HIS A 111 -23.54 0.89 16.21
CA HIS A 111 -22.36 0.42 16.92
C HIS A 111 -21.09 0.99 16.24
N PRO A 112 -19.99 1.20 16.98
CA PRO A 112 -18.70 1.54 16.38
C PRO A 112 -18.16 0.36 15.56
N ASP A 113 -17.50 0.65 14.45
CA ASP A 113 -16.76 -0.36 13.70
C ASP A 113 -15.33 -0.46 14.26
N GLU A 114 -14.87 -1.67 14.55
CA GLU A 114 -13.50 -1.91 15.01
C GLU A 114 -12.67 -2.55 13.89
N VAL A 115 -11.47 -2.03 13.68
CA VAL A 115 -10.51 -2.55 12.69
C VAL A 115 -9.23 -2.91 13.42
N GLU A 116 -8.88 -4.20 13.41
CA GLU A 116 -7.61 -4.67 13.95
C GLU A 116 -6.48 -4.42 12.93
N ALA A 117 -5.34 -3.92 13.40
CA ALA A 117 -4.17 -3.73 12.57
C ALA A 117 -3.58 -5.10 12.18
N PRO A 118 -3.45 -5.43 10.88
CA PRO A 118 -2.72 -6.61 10.46
C PRO A 118 -1.24 -6.51 10.84
N GLU A 119 -0.52 -7.62 10.80
CA GLU A 119 0.92 -7.64 11.04
C GLU A 119 1.68 -6.63 10.16
N GLY A 120 2.58 -5.87 10.76
CA GLY A 120 3.40 -4.87 10.06
C GLY A 120 2.66 -3.60 9.64
N ILE A 121 1.44 -3.37 10.15
CA ILE A 121 0.69 -2.13 9.96
C ILE A 121 0.56 -1.35 11.26
N THR A 122 0.74 -0.04 11.14
CA THR A 122 0.54 0.94 12.20
C THR A 122 -0.53 1.93 11.77
N PHE A 123 -1.44 2.24 12.69
CA PHE A 123 -2.42 3.31 12.50
C PHE A 123 -1.98 4.54 13.28
N GLU A 124 -1.99 5.68 12.62
CA GLU A 124 -1.76 6.98 13.24
C GLU A 124 -2.99 7.86 13.01
N LEU A 125 -3.38 8.61 14.05
CA LEU A 125 -4.50 9.55 14.01
C LEU A 125 -3.99 10.95 14.34
N PRO A 126 -3.48 11.72 13.36
CA PRO A 126 -3.08 13.10 13.59
C PRO A 126 -4.25 13.96 14.09
N ASN A 127 -5.45 13.67 13.56
CA ASN A 127 -6.71 14.27 13.96
C ASN A 127 -7.79 13.17 14.04
N PRO A 128 -8.88 13.38 14.80
CA PRO A 128 -10.00 12.43 14.83
C PRO A 128 -10.65 12.18 13.46
N THR A 129 -10.40 13.04 12.48
CA THR A 129 -10.93 12.95 11.11
C THR A 129 -9.91 12.46 10.09
N THR A 130 -8.66 12.25 10.48
CA THR A 130 -7.58 11.86 9.56
C THR A 130 -6.93 10.60 10.04
N ILE A 131 -6.93 9.56 9.20
CA ILE A 131 -6.34 8.25 9.51
C ILE A 131 -5.17 8.04 8.58
N VAL A 132 -3.99 7.77 9.13
CA VAL A 132 -2.81 7.41 8.38
C VAL A 132 -2.53 5.93 8.61
N VAL A 133 -2.55 5.14 7.54
CA VAL A 133 -2.17 3.73 7.55
C VAL A 133 -0.73 3.65 7.08
N SER A 134 0.19 3.24 7.95
CA SER A 134 1.61 3.08 7.66
C SER A 134 2.02 1.61 7.75
N GLY A 135 3.03 1.20 6.96
CA GLY A 135 3.55 -0.16 6.97
C GLY A 135 4.63 -0.39 5.90
N ILE A 136 5.25 -1.57 5.94
CA ILE A 136 6.37 -1.91 5.04
C ILE A 136 5.92 -2.46 3.68
N SER A 137 4.80 -3.18 3.61
CA SER A 137 4.26 -3.71 2.35
C SER A 137 3.22 -2.76 1.76
N LYS A 138 3.44 -2.37 0.50
CA LYS A 138 2.50 -1.53 -0.25
C LYS A 138 1.15 -2.21 -0.46
N GLU A 139 1.14 -3.53 -0.67
CA GLU A 139 -0.07 -4.31 -0.86
C GLU A 139 -0.92 -4.34 0.42
N VAL A 140 -0.30 -4.67 1.55
CA VAL A 140 -1.03 -4.76 2.83
C VAL A 140 -1.52 -3.37 3.27
N VAL A 141 -0.69 -2.32 3.16
CA VAL A 141 -1.10 -0.94 3.46
C VAL A 141 -2.28 -0.50 2.58
N GLY A 142 -2.22 -0.79 1.29
CA GLY A 142 -3.30 -0.48 0.35
C GLY A 142 -4.59 -1.25 0.65
N GLN A 143 -4.47 -2.54 0.95
CA GLN A 143 -5.61 -3.40 1.28
C GLN A 143 -6.29 -2.97 2.57
N THR A 144 -5.51 -2.66 3.61
CA THR A 144 -6.05 -2.18 4.89
C THR A 144 -6.71 -0.82 4.75
N ALA A 145 -6.10 0.11 4.01
CA ALA A 145 -6.73 1.39 3.73
C ALA A 145 -8.04 1.23 2.91
N ALA A 146 -8.07 0.31 1.96
CA ALA A 146 -9.28 -0.02 1.20
C ALA A 146 -10.36 -0.65 2.07
N TYR A 147 -9.99 -1.52 3.02
CA TYR A 147 -10.90 -2.12 3.99
C TYR A 147 -11.54 -1.05 4.88
N VAL A 148 -10.72 -0.16 5.48
CA VAL A 148 -11.21 0.98 6.28
C VAL A 148 -12.16 1.86 5.48
N ARG A 149 -11.83 2.17 4.21
CA ARG A 149 -12.71 2.94 3.32
C ARG A 149 -14.04 2.22 3.03
N SER A 150 -14.04 0.89 2.96
CA SER A 150 -15.23 0.11 2.61
C SER A 150 -16.32 0.17 3.69
N LEU A 151 -15.94 0.33 4.97
CA LEU A 151 -16.86 0.45 6.11
C LEU A 151 -17.84 1.61 5.98
N ARG A 152 -17.39 2.71 5.37
CA ARG A 152 -18.24 3.84 4.98
C ARG A 152 -17.68 4.53 3.75
N SER A 153 -18.03 4.02 2.58
CA SER A 153 -17.66 4.63 1.30
C SER A 153 -18.22 6.05 1.15
N PRO A 154 -17.55 6.94 0.38
CA PRO A 154 -18.00 8.31 0.20
C PRO A 154 -19.29 8.35 -0.60
N GLU A 155 -20.32 9.01 -0.07
CA GLU A 155 -21.63 9.10 -0.70
C GLU A 155 -21.62 10.11 -1.88
N PRO A 156 -22.44 9.89 -2.92
CA PRO A 156 -22.45 10.75 -4.10
C PRO A 156 -23.16 12.09 -3.91
N TYR A 157 -23.83 12.35 -2.79
CA TYR A 157 -24.57 13.61 -2.57
C TYR A 157 -23.75 14.62 -1.78
N LYS A 158 -23.60 14.44 -0.47
CA LYS A 158 -22.83 15.37 0.39
C LYS A 158 -21.35 14.97 0.50
N GLY A 159 -20.95 13.84 -0.07
CA GLY A 159 -19.59 13.32 0.05
C GLY A 159 -19.23 12.83 1.45
N LYS A 160 -20.20 12.58 2.34
CA LYS A 160 -19.89 12.00 3.64
C LYS A 160 -19.36 10.58 3.49
N GLY A 161 -18.40 10.21 4.33
CA GLY A 161 -17.74 8.92 4.33
C GLY A 161 -16.24 9.06 4.50
N ILE A 162 -15.57 7.93 4.43
CA ILE A 162 -14.11 7.79 4.46
C ILE A 162 -13.64 7.84 3.01
N ARG A 163 -12.64 8.67 2.72
CA ARG A 163 -12.06 8.82 1.38
C ARG A 163 -10.55 8.86 1.46
N TYR A 164 -9.85 8.65 0.35
CA TYR A 164 -8.44 8.98 0.28
C TYR A 164 -8.25 10.50 0.25
N VAL A 165 -7.15 10.99 0.84
CA VAL A 165 -6.77 12.40 0.73
C VAL A 165 -6.58 12.75 -0.74
N GLY A 166 -7.28 13.79 -1.22
CA GLY A 166 -7.29 14.19 -2.62
C GLY A 166 -8.18 13.36 -3.56
N GLU A 167 -8.97 12.41 -3.05
CA GLU A 167 -9.92 11.64 -3.87
C GLU A 167 -11.03 12.54 -4.45
N TYR A 168 -11.17 12.54 -5.78
CA TYR A 168 -12.28 13.19 -6.45
C TYR A 168 -13.57 12.38 -6.27
N VAL A 169 -14.50 12.92 -5.47
CA VAL A 169 -15.82 12.31 -5.24
C VAL A 169 -16.83 12.99 -6.16
N ARG A 170 -17.34 12.25 -7.14
CA ARG A 170 -18.41 12.72 -8.04
C ARG A 170 -19.65 13.06 -7.22
N ARG A 171 -20.03 14.35 -7.22
CA ARG A 171 -21.26 14.81 -6.58
C ARG A 171 -22.43 14.78 -7.55
N LYS A 172 -23.59 14.36 -7.07
CA LYS A 172 -24.89 14.47 -7.72
C LYS A 172 -25.72 15.46 -6.92
N GLU A 173 -26.51 16.26 -7.63
CA GLU A 173 -27.44 17.16 -6.97
C GLU A 173 -28.49 16.36 -6.21
N GLY A 174 -28.73 16.75 -4.96
CA GLY A 174 -29.88 16.28 -4.20
C GLY A 174 -31.14 17.00 -4.65
N LYS A 175 -32.30 16.57 -4.15
CA LYS A 175 -33.51 17.40 -4.27
C LYS A 175 -33.27 18.70 -3.52
N THR A 176 -33.37 19.83 -4.23
CA THR A 176 -33.39 21.18 -3.67
C THR A 176 -34.72 21.37 -2.94
N GLY A 177 -34.86 20.76 -1.75
CA GLY A 177 -35.86 21.18 -0.79
C GLY A 177 -35.35 22.48 -0.15
N LYS A 178 -36.17 23.53 -0.24
CA LYS A 178 -36.00 24.87 0.34
C LYS A 178 -35.11 24.93 1.58
#